data_AF-A0A960QJH1-F1
#
_entry.id   AF-A0A960QJH1-F1
#
_cell.length_a   1.000
_cell.length_b   1.000
_cell.length_c   1.000
_cell.angle_alpha   90.00
_cell.angle_beta   90.00
_cell.angle_gamma   90.00
#
_symmetry.space_group_name_H-M   'P 1'
#
loop_
_entity.id
_entity.type
_entity.pdbx_description
1 polymer ?
#
loop_
_entity_poly.entity_id
_entity_poly.type
_entity_poly.pdbx_seq_one_letter_code
_entity_poly.pdbx_strand_id
1 'polypeptide(L)'
;RLRNLNDECETRWFQKLEFGIAISSGPMTVGVYGSPRHYYFSGVGADTDFARRLAHGNHRYGSDVLISARTHQLVKDAVAVRPMEMLYDPERNLMTEVYQLLAMAEDFTEEDKARRDAFWQGVILYRSGKYEDALAQFSVAQIPGKSDGPVRFFIERSQARLTGDGGERPEGTHEMTDQGHARLLNMM
;
A
#
# COMPACT_ATOMS: atom_id res chain seq x y z
N ARG A 1 19.74 -1.05 -7.23
CA ARG A 1 19.58 -1.91 -8.43
C ARG A 1 18.29 -1.58 -9.21
N LEU A 2 17.10 -1.58 -8.59
CA LEU A 2 15.86 -1.20 -9.29
C LEU A 2 15.83 0.27 -9.74
N ARG A 3 16.33 1.22 -8.93
CA ARG A 3 16.47 2.64 -9.35
C ARG A 3 17.32 2.77 -10.61
N ASN A 4 18.50 2.16 -10.61
CA ASN A 4 19.40 2.18 -11.77
C ASN A 4 18.75 1.58 -13.02
N LEU A 5 17.96 0.51 -12.88
CA LEU A 5 17.21 -0.07 -13.99
C LEU A 5 16.14 0.91 -14.50
N ASN A 6 15.46 1.60 -13.58
CA ASN A 6 14.47 2.60 -13.94
C ASN A 6 15.09 3.78 -14.70
N ASP A 7 16.25 4.27 -14.25
CA ASP A 7 17.00 5.33 -14.90
C ASP A 7 17.47 4.91 -16.31
N GLU A 8 17.93 3.66 -16.46
CA GLU A 8 18.29 3.10 -17.76
C GLU A 8 17.07 3.00 -18.69
N CYS A 9 15.91 2.59 -18.17
CA CYS A 9 14.69 2.50 -18.94
C CYS A 9 14.17 3.87 -19.40
N GLU A 10 14.19 4.86 -18.51
CA GLU A 10 13.82 6.24 -18.83
C GLU A 10 14.75 6.82 -19.89
N THR A 11 16.06 6.57 -19.77
CA THR A 11 17.04 7.09 -20.73
C THR A 11 16.90 6.45 -22.11
N ARG A 12 16.63 5.14 -22.18
CA ARG A 12 16.61 4.39 -23.46
C ARG A 12 15.26 4.40 -24.16
N TRP A 13 14.17 4.32 -23.40
CA TRP A 13 12.82 4.14 -23.93
C TRP A 13 11.88 5.27 -23.54
N PHE A 14 12.34 6.30 -22.82
CA PHE A 14 11.52 7.41 -22.32
C PHE A 14 10.33 6.93 -21.48
N GLN A 15 10.49 5.78 -20.82
CA GLN A 15 9.46 5.18 -19.98
C GLN A 15 10.06 4.82 -18.63
N LYS A 16 9.42 5.31 -17.57
CA LYS A 16 9.68 4.84 -16.20
C LYS A 16 8.96 3.54 -15.98
N LEU A 17 9.68 2.59 -15.38
CA LEU A 17 9.08 1.41 -14.80
C LEU A 17 8.43 1.77 -13.47
N GLU A 18 7.16 1.41 -13.35
CA GLU A 18 6.47 1.35 -12.07
C GLU A 18 6.54 -0.08 -11.54
N PHE A 19 6.96 -0.23 -10.30
CA PHE A 19 7.02 -1.53 -9.64
C PHE A 19 6.50 -1.41 -8.21
N GLY A 20 5.77 -2.44 -7.79
CA GLY A 20 5.27 -2.58 -6.43
C GLY A 20 5.69 -3.92 -5.87
N ILE A 21 6.25 -3.92 -4.67
CA ILE A 21 6.61 -5.14 -3.95
C ILE A 21 5.61 -5.33 -2.81
N ALA A 22 5.27 -6.58 -2.51
CA ALA A 22 4.53 -6.87 -1.31
C ALA A 22 5.04 -8.10 -0.57
N ILE A 23 4.90 -8.05 0.76
CA ILE A 23 5.38 -9.10 1.65
C ILE A 23 4.27 -9.48 2.64
N SER A 24 3.74 -10.69 2.50
CA SER A 24 2.86 -11.31 3.51
C SER A 24 3.57 -12.46 4.20
N SER A 25 3.24 -12.69 5.46
CA SER A 25 3.78 -13.77 6.28
C SER A 25 2.63 -14.55 6.88
N GLY A 26 2.62 -15.86 6.68
CA GLY A 26 1.65 -16.75 7.29
C GLY A 26 1.77 -18.18 6.76
N PRO A 27 0.88 -19.07 7.20
CA PRO A 27 0.96 -20.49 6.86
C PRO A 27 0.75 -20.70 5.36
N MET A 28 1.58 -21.55 4.77
CA MET A 28 1.50 -21.93 3.36
C MET A 28 1.85 -23.40 3.17
N THR A 29 1.32 -24.01 2.11
CA THR A 29 1.71 -25.34 1.65
C THR A 29 2.74 -25.18 0.54
N VAL A 30 3.90 -25.81 0.69
CA VAL A 30 4.97 -25.79 -0.31
C VAL A 30 5.21 -27.20 -0.87
N GLY A 31 5.57 -27.30 -2.15
CA GLY A 31 5.82 -28.59 -2.78
C GLY A 31 6.43 -28.48 -4.17
N VAL A 32 6.89 -29.63 -4.65
CA VAL A 32 7.31 -29.81 -6.04
C VAL A 32 6.13 -30.32 -6.84
N TYR A 33 5.82 -29.69 -7.97
CA TYR A 33 4.77 -30.12 -8.89
C TYR A 33 5.29 -30.06 -10.33
N GLY A 34 4.67 -30.85 -11.21
CA GLY A 34 5.04 -30.89 -12.63
C GLY A 34 5.13 -32.30 -13.18
N SER A 35 5.88 -32.45 -14.27
CA SER A 35 6.08 -33.71 -14.99
C SER A 35 7.53 -34.19 -14.84
N PRO A 36 7.85 -35.44 -15.20
CA PRO A 36 9.20 -35.98 -15.05
C PRO A 36 10.33 -35.17 -15.71
N ARG A 37 10.02 -34.31 -16.68
CA ARG A 37 10.97 -33.44 -17.37
C ARG A 37 10.92 -31.96 -16.95
N HIS A 38 9.87 -31.54 -16.23
CA HIS A 38 9.67 -30.16 -15.80
C HIS A 38 9.07 -30.15 -14.40
N TYR A 39 9.89 -29.83 -13.41
CA TYR A 39 9.48 -29.70 -12.03
C TYR A 39 9.56 -28.24 -11.59
N TYR A 40 8.57 -27.79 -10.85
CA TYR A 40 8.49 -26.45 -10.26
C TYR A 40 8.35 -26.60 -8.75
N PHE A 41 9.13 -25.83 -7.99
CA PHE A 41 8.91 -25.67 -6.56
C PHE A 41 8.08 -24.41 -6.34
N SER A 42 6.91 -24.55 -5.71
CA SER A 42 6.04 -23.41 -5.40
C SER A 42 5.35 -23.59 -4.05
N GLY A 43 4.82 -22.48 -3.55
CA GLY A 43 3.96 -22.42 -2.38
C GLY A 43 2.59 -21.86 -2.74
N VAL A 44 1.56 -22.36 -2.07
CA VAL A 44 0.17 -21.88 -2.18
C VAL A 44 -0.39 -21.65 -0.78
N GLY A 45 -1.10 -20.54 -0.60
CA GLY A 45 -1.85 -20.23 0.61
C GLY A 45 -2.48 -18.84 0.57
N ALA A 46 -3.41 -18.57 1.48
CA ALA A 46 -4.09 -17.27 1.52
C ALA A 46 -3.13 -16.08 1.63
N ASP A 47 -1.97 -16.24 2.29
CA ASP A 47 -0.94 -15.21 2.35
C ASP A 47 -0.24 -14.93 1.02
N THR A 48 -0.08 -15.94 0.15
CA THR A 48 0.52 -15.73 -1.18
C THR A 48 -0.43 -14.92 -2.07
N ASP A 49 -1.73 -15.20 -2.00
CA ASP A 49 -2.75 -14.44 -2.72
C ASP A 49 -2.92 -13.03 -2.15
N PHE A 50 -2.91 -12.90 -0.83
CA PHE A 50 -2.94 -11.59 -0.18
C PHE A 50 -1.72 -10.74 -0.56
N ALA A 51 -0.51 -11.30 -0.56
CA ALA A 51 0.70 -10.61 -1.01
C ALA A 51 0.57 -10.13 -2.46
N ARG A 52 0.04 -10.97 -3.37
CA ARG A 52 -0.17 -10.58 -4.77
C ARG A 52 -1.14 -9.40 -4.91
N ARG A 53 -2.22 -9.39 -4.14
CA ARG A 53 -3.19 -8.28 -4.10
C ARG A 53 -2.54 -7.00 -3.55
N LEU A 54 -1.75 -7.10 -2.49
CA LEU A 54 -0.97 -5.97 -1.97
C LEU A 54 0.04 -5.44 -3.00
N ALA A 55 0.67 -6.31 -3.79
CA ALA A 55 1.61 -5.90 -4.81
C ALA A 55 0.93 -4.98 -5.85
N HIS A 56 -0.28 -5.33 -6.28
CA HIS A 56 -1.09 -4.46 -7.13
C HIS A 56 -1.59 -3.20 -6.37
N GLY A 57 -1.84 -3.32 -5.06
CA GLY A 57 -2.25 -2.20 -4.20
C GLY A 57 -1.24 -1.04 -4.21
N ASN A 58 0.04 -1.35 -4.42
CA ASN A 58 1.07 -0.33 -4.59
C ASN A 58 0.74 0.65 -5.70
N HIS A 59 0.27 0.17 -6.86
CA HIS A 59 -0.07 1.05 -7.98
C HIS A 59 -1.23 2.00 -7.61
N ARG A 60 -2.27 1.46 -6.96
CA ARG A 60 -3.42 2.25 -6.49
C ARG A 60 -3.00 3.40 -5.56
N TYR A 61 -2.13 3.12 -4.59
CA TYR A 61 -1.72 4.11 -3.61
C TYR A 61 -0.50 4.93 -4.06
N GLY A 62 0.16 4.56 -5.15
CA GLY A 62 1.49 5.08 -5.51
C GLY A 62 2.56 4.75 -4.46
N SER A 63 2.43 3.64 -3.73
CA SER A 63 3.43 3.16 -2.76
C SER A 63 4.42 2.19 -3.40
N ASP A 64 5.55 1.93 -2.73
CA ASP A 64 6.58 1.03 -3.26
C ASP A 64 6.49 -0.39 -2.68
N VAL A 65 6.31 -0.50 -1.35
CA VAL A 65 6.38 -1.76 -0.62
C VAL A 65 5.28 -1.85 0.42
N LEU A 66 4.27 -2.68 0.17
CA LEU A 66 3.20 -2.97 1.13
C LEU A 66 3.44 -4.28 1.87
N ILE A 67 3.15 -4.30 3.16
CA ILE A 67 3.30 -5.49 4.00
C ILE A 67 2.01 -5.78 4.78
N SER A 68 1.76 -7.07 5.01
CA SER A 68 0.64 -7.53 5.82
C SER A 68 0.82 -7.15 7.30
N ALA A 69 -0.28 -7.09 8.06
CA ALA A 69 -0.23 -6.87 9.50
C ALA A 69 0.63 -7.91 10.24
N ARG A 70 0.57 -9.18 9.83
CA ARG A 70 1.40 -10.23 10.43
C ARG A 70 2.89 -10.03 10.12
N THR A 71 3.23 -9.67 8.88
CA THR A 71 4.60 -9.32 8.52
C THR A 71 5.09 -8.17 9.41
N HIS A 72 4.32 -7.08 9.51
CA HIS A 72 4.65 -5.94 10.37
C HIS A 72 4.91 -6.39 11.81
N GLN A 73 4.03 -7.19 12.42
CA GLN A 73 4.21 -7.69 13.78
C GLN A 73 5.53 -8.45 13.99
N LEU A 74 5.98 -9.20 12.99
CA LEU A 74 7.23 -9.97 13.04
C LEU A 74 8.48 -9.10 12.91
N VAL A 75 8.39 -7.93 12.26
CA VAL A 75 9.55 -7.06 11.96
C VAL A 75 9.48 -5.67 12.58
N LYS A 76 8.46 -5.38 13.39
CA LYS A 76 8.15 -4.03 13.93
C LYS A 76 9.32 -3.32 14.62
N ASP A 77 10.25 -4.09 15.20
CA ASP A 77 11.39 -3.55 15.92
C ASP A 77 12.60 -3.26 15.00
N ALA A 78 12.60 -3.82 13.78
CA ALA A 78 13.69 -3.70 12.81
C ALA A 78 13.40 -2.68 11.70
N VAL A 79 12.13 -2.38 11.43
CA VAL A 79 11.74 -1.52 10.31
C VAL A 79 10.74 -0.45 10.74
N ALA A 80 10.84 0.71 10.08
CA ALA A 80 9.85 1.76 10.18
C ALA A 80 8.78 1.59 9.09
N VAL A 81 7.52 1.68 9.50
CA VAL A 81 6.37 1.56 8.62
C VAL A 81 5.41 2.74 8.83
N ARG A 82 4.54 3.00 7.86
CA ARG A 82 3.29 3.75 8.09
C ARG A 82 2.07 2.83 7.94
N PRO A 83 1.08 2.91 8.84
CA PRO A 83 -0.24 2.34 8.57
C PRO A 83 -0.88 3.07 7.38
N MET A 84 -1.53 2.33 6.50
CA MET A 84 -2.11 2.88 5.26
C MET A 84 -3.63 2.98 5.36
N GLU A 85 -4.35 1.86 5.31
CA GLU A 85 -5.79 1.78 5.56
C GLU A 85 -6.15 0.33 5.94
N MET A 86 -7.41 0.09 6.28
CA MET A 86 -7.96 -1.26 6.41
C MET A 86 -8.37 -1.77 5.03
N LEU A 87 -7.94 -2.98 4.68
CA LEU A 87 -8.35 -3.68 3.46
C LEU A 87 -9.18 -4.90 3.81
N TYR A 88 -10.22 -5.14 3.01
CA TYR A 88 -10.97 -6.38 3.09
C TYR A 88 -10.22 -7.49 2.36
N ASP A 89 -9.87 -8.55 3.10
CA ASP A 89 -9.33 -9.79 2.57
C ASP A 89 -10.48 -10.78 2.31
N PRO A 90 -10.82 -11.06 1.05
CA PRO A 90 -11.94 -11.94 0.73
C PRO A 90 -11.68 -13.41 1.07
N GLU A 91 -10.41 -13.85 1.09
CA GLU A 91 -10.09 -15.26 1.37
C GLU A 91 -10.16 -15.58 2.85
N ARG A 92 -9.86 -14.57 3.68
CA ARG A 92 -9.99 -14.67 5.14
C ARG A 92 -11.32 -14.11 5.67
N ASN A 93 -12.12 -13.49 4.80
CA ASN A 93 -13.37 -12.82 5.15
C ASN A 93 -13.22 -11.87 6.35
N LEU A 94 -12.16 -11.04 6.33
CA LEU A 94 -11.86 -10.12 7.43
C LEU A 94 -11.25 -8.81 6.95
N MET A 95 -11.41 -7.77 7.76
CA MET A 95 -10.71 -6.50 7.58
C MET A 95 -9.32 -6.59 8.22
N THR A 96 -8.27 -6.32 7.45
CA THR A 96 -6.89 -6.28 7.94
C THR A 96 -6.27 -4.92 7.68
N GLU A 97 -5.51 -4.42 8.64
CA GLU A 97 -4.65 -3.27 8.42
C GLU A 97 -3.49 -3.65 7.49
N VAL A 98 -3.06 -2.69 6.68
CA VAL A 98 -1.88 -2.83 5.82
C VAL A 98 -0.93 -1.68 6.05
N TYR A 99 0.35 -1.97 5.87
CA TYR A 99 1.42 -1.04 6.20
C TYR A 99 2.32 -0.86 4.99
N GLN A 100 2.84 0.35 4.80
CA GLN A 100 3.94 0.58 3.87
C GLN A 100 5.26 0.57 4.64
N LEU A 101 6.23 -0.19 4.13
CA LEU A 101 7.62 -0.15 4.59
C LEU A 101 8.28 1.16 4.15
N LEU A 102 8.85 1.92 5.08
CA LEU A 102 9.46 3.23 4.80
C LEU A 102 10.99 3.18 4.85
N ALA A 103 11.54 2.58 5.91
CA ALA A 103 12.98 2.52 6.16
C ALA A 103 13.33 1.41 7.15
N MET A 104 14.62 1.19 7.35
CA MET A 104 15.11 0.50 8.55
C MET A 104 14.85 1.38 9.78
N ALA A 105 14.61 0.77 10.94
CA ALA A 105 14.26 1.53 12.15
C ALA A 105 15.38 2.49 12.59
N GLU A 106 16.64 2.11 12.37
CA GLU A 106 17.82 2.91 12.70
C GLU A 106 17.98 4.18 11.83
N ASP A 107 17.46 4.16 10.61
CA ASP A 107 17.52 5.29 9.67
C ASP A 107 16.30 6.22 9.79
N PHE A 108 15.35 5.93 10.68
CA PHE A 108 14.07 6.63 10.75
C PHE A 108 14.09 7.74 11.79
N THR A 109 14.20 8.98 11.32
CA THR A 109 14.39 10.16 12.17
C THR A 109 13.12 10.56 12.92
N GLU A 110 13.25 11.40 13.95
CA GLU A 110 12.08 11.97 14.65
C GLU A 110 11.19 12.82 13.72
N GLU A 111 11.79 13.48 12.72
CA GLU A 111 11.04 14.22 11.71
C GLU A 111 10.22 13.27 10.83
N ASP A 112 10.79 12.13 10.44
CA ASP A 112 10.07 11.10 9.68
C ASP A 112 8.93 10.48 10.49
N LYS A 113 9.13 10.26 11.80
CA LYS A 113 8.09 9.82 12.73
C LYS A 113 6.95 10.83 12.80
N ALA A 114 7.26 12.12 12.96
CA ALA A 114 6.25 13.17 13.00
C ALA A 114 5.42 13.22 11.70
N ARG A 115 6.07 13.11 10.53
CA ARG A 115 5.39 13.07 9.23
C ARG A 115 4.52 11.82 9.07
N ARG A 116 5.02 10.65 9.48
CA ARG A 116 4.25 9.40 9.51
C ARG A 116 3.00 9.54 10.39
N ASP A 117 3.14 10.12 11.57
CA ASP A 117 2.04 10.27 12.52
C ASP A 117 1.00 11.27 12.02
N ALA A 118 1.44 12.38 11.41
CA ALA A 118 0.57 13.31 10.71
C ALA A 118 -0.18 12.62 9.57
N PHE A 119 0.49 11.82 8.74
CA PHE A 119 -0.17 11.03 7.69
C PHE A 119 -1.27 10.14 8.27
N TRP A 120 -0.95 9.38 9.32
CA TRP A 120 -1.91 8.47 9.92
C TRP A 120 -3.11 9.21 10.54
N GLN A 121 -2.85 10.32 11.21
CA GLN A 121 -3.91 11.18 11.73
C GLN A 121 -4.82 11.72 10.61
N GLY A 122 -4.23 12.09 9.47
CA GLY A 122 -4.96 12.46 8.25
C GLY A 122 -5.88 11.35 7.76
N VAL A 123 -5.40 10.10 7.71
CA VAL A 123 -6.22 8.94 7.31
C VAL A 123 -7.40 8.73 8.27
N ILE A 124 -7.19 8.86 9.59
CA ILE A 124 -8.26 8.74 10.59
C ILE A 124 -9.33 9.83 10.39
N LEU A 125 -8.90 11.07 10.16
CA LEU A 125 -9.81 12.21 9.92
C LEU A 125 -10.58 12.05 8.61
N TYR A 126 -9.91 11.61 7.54
CA TYR A 126 -10.51 11.31 6.25
C TYR A 126 -11.65 10.28 6.40
N ARG A 127 -11.39 9.18 7.12
CA ARG A 127 -12.39 8.14 7.41
C ARG A 127 -13.56 8.64 8.24
N SER A 128 -13.32 9.66 9.06
CA SER A 128 -14.34 10.29 9.90
C SER A 128 -15.13 11.39 9.16
N GLY A 129 -14.88 11.59 7.86
CA GLY A 129 -15.53 12.63 7.05
C GLY A 129 -15.03 14.06 7.32
N LYS A 130 -13.97 14.22 8.11
CA LYS A 130 -13.37 15.52 8.45
C LYS A 130 -12.28 15.87 7.44
N TYR A 131 -12.70 16.13 6.20
CA TYR A 131 -11.77 16.23 5.07
C TYR A 131 -10.85 17.46 5.13
N GLU A 132 -11.33 18.59 5.66
CA GLU A 132 -10.50 19.80 5.84
C GLU A 132 -9.37 19.55 6.86
N ASP A 133 -9.72 18.96 8.01
CA ASP A 133 -8.73 18.58 9.03
C ASP A 133 -7.75 17.53 8.49
N ALA A 134 -8.25 16.58 7.69
CA ALA A 134 -7.42 15.57 7.04
C ALA A 134 -6.39 16.21 6.10
N LEU A 135 -6.81 17.17 5.27
CA LEU A 135 -5.91 17.91 4.37
C LEU A 135 -4.83 18.67 5.14
N ALA A 136 -5.16 19.29 6.28
CA ALA A 136 -4.18 19.94 7.12
C ALA A 136 -3.10 18.96 7.61
N GLN A 137 -3.49 17.76 8.04
CA GLN A 137 -2.55 16.72 8.47
C GLN A 137 -1.72 16.16 7.31
N PHE A 138 -2.31 15.93 6.14
CA PHE A 138 -1.57 15.48 4.96
C PHE A 138 -0.57 16.52 4.47
N SER A 139 -0.87 17.82 4.61
CA SER A 139 0.10 18.88 4.32
C SER A 139 1.32 18.82 5.24
N VAL A 140 1.14 18.52 6.53
CA VAL A 140 2.25 18.30 7.47
C VAL A 140 3.06 17.04 7.11
N ALA A 141 2.40 16.01 6.60
CA ALA A 141 3.06 14.76 6.20
C ALA A 141 3.92 14.88 4.92
N GLN A 142 3.73 15.94 4.11
CA GLN A 142 4.49 16.12 2.88
C GLN A 142 5.98 16.36 3.14
N ILE A 143 6.82 15.80 2.27
CA ILE A 143 8.25 16.05 2.26
C ILE A 143 8.54 17.09 1.16
N PRO A 144 9.07 18.27 1.48
CA PRO A 144 9.40 19.28 0.48
C PRO A 144 10.34 18.73 -0.60
N GLY A 145 10.00 18.96 -1.88
CA GLY A 145 10.82 18.54 -3.01
C GLY A 145 10.81 17.03 -3.31
N LYS A 146 10.01 16.23 -2.58
CA LYS A 146 9.87 14.78 -2.81
C LYS A 146 8.41 14.42 -2.98
N SER A 147 8.11 13.65 -4.03
CA SER A 147 6.77 13.09 -4.23
C SER A 147 6.54 11.92 -3.28
N ASP A 148 5.39 11.93 -2.60
CA ASP A 148 4.89 10.82 -1.78
C ASP A 148 3.51 10.41 -2.34
N GLY A 149 3.47 9.24 -3.00
CA GLY A 149 2.27 8.76 -3.68
C GLY A 149 1.07 8.63 -2.75
N PRO A 150 1.18 7.94 -1.60
CA PRO A 150 0.06 7.81 -0.67
C PRO A 150 -0.42 9.12 -0.07
N VAL A 151 0.47 10.05 0.26
CA VAL A 151 0.05 11.39 0.75
C VAL A 151 -0.77 12.10 -0.33
N ARG A 152 -0.29 12.11 -1.58
CA ARG A 152 -1.02 12.69 -2.72
C ARG A 152 -2.37 12.02 -2.94
N PHE A 153 -2.42 10.69 -2.93
CA PHE A 153 -3.64 9.90 -3.09
C PHE A 153 -4.73 10.34 -2.09
N PHE A 154 -4.38 10.49 -0.81
CA PHE A 154 -5.35 10.89 0.20
C PHE A 154 -5.72 12.39 0.14
N ILE A 155 -4.80 13.26 -0.29
CA ILE A 155 -5.11 14.68 -0.56
C ILE A 155 -6.16 14.79 -1.67
N GLU A 156 -5.93 14.14 -2.82
CA GLU A 156 -6.83 14.17 -3.98
C GLU A 156 -8.22 13.67 -3.60
N ARG A 157 -8.31 12.57 -2.85
CA ARG A 157 -9.61 12.05 -2.37
C ARG A 157 -10.28 12.96 -1.36
N SER A 158 -9.53 13.62 -0.48
CA SER A 158 -10.11 14.55 0.50
C SER A 158 -10.66 15.80 -0.20
N GLN A 159 -9.96 16.32 -1.21
CA GLN A 159 -10.40 17.45 -2.03
C GLN A 159 -11.67 17.12 -2.82
N ALA A 160 -11.72 15.96 -3.50
CA ALA A 160 -12.90 15.53 -4.23
C ALA A 160 -14.14 15.43 -3.32
N ARG A 161 -13.97 14.98 -2.08
CA ARG A 161 -15.09 14.91 -1.12
C ARG A 161 -15.62 16.27 -0.68
N LEU A 162 -14.80 17.33 -0.73
CA LEU A 162 -15.19 18.69 -0.37
C LEU A 162 -15.90 19.42 -1.52
N THR A 163 -15.51 19.16 -2.77
CA THR A 163 -16.08 19.85 -3.94
C THR A 163 -17.47 19.36 -4.32
N GLY A 164 -18.02 18.35 -3.63
CA GLY A 164 -19.36 17.80 -3.89
C GLY A 164 -19.47 17.00 -5.20
N ASP A 165 -18.43 17.09 -6.05
CA ASP A 165 -18.07 16.11 -7.04
C ASP A 165 -17.62 14.88 -6.26
N GLY A 166 -18.57 14.12 -5.71
CA GLY A 166 -18.31 12.92 -4.94
C GLY A 166 -17.56 11.96 -5.84
N GLY A 167 -16.23 12.15 -5.88
CA GLY A 167 -15.43 11.88 -7.06
C GLY A 167 -15.82 10.54 -7.60
N GLU A 168 -16.18 10.52 -8.90
CA GLU A 168 -16.59 9.31 -9.62
C GLU A 168 -15.93 8.12 -8.94
N ARG A 169 -16.75 7.28 -8.31
CA ARG A 169 -16.23 6.08 -7.63
C ARG A 169 -15.32 5.44 -8.66
N PRO A 170 -13.99 5.38 -8.45
CA PRO A 170 -13.06 5.08 -9.52
C PRO A 170 -13.53 3.81 -10.21
N GLU A 171 -13.52 3.78 -11.55
CA GLU A 171 -13.99 2.63 -12.34
C GLU A 171 -13.48 1.33 -11.68
N GLY A 172 -14.41 0.52 -11.15
CA GLY A 172 -14.09 -0.49 -10.13
C GLY A 172 -14.99 -0.44 -8.88
N THR A 173 -16.23 0.02 -8.99
CA THR A 173 -17.22 0.24 -7.90
C THR A 173 -17.56 -0.99 -7.01
N HIS A 174 -16.96 -2.15 -7.26
CA HIS A 174 -16.98 -3.33 -6.38
C HIS A 174 -15.85 -3.35 -5.32
N GLU A 175 -14.95 -2.36 -5.36
CA GLU A 175 -13.72 -2.28 -4.54
C GLU A 175 -13.86 -1.51 -3.22
N MET A 176 -15.06 -1.26 -2.69
CA MET A 176 -15.21 -0.64 -1.37
C MET A 176 -16.31 -1.29 -0.54
N THR A 177 -16.08 -1.43 0.77
CA THR A 177 -17.11 -1.84 1.74
C THR A 177 -18.09 -0.70 2.00
N ASP A 178 -19.27 -1.00 2.55
CA ASP A 178 -20.27 0.00 2.93
C ASP A 178 -19.73 1.01 3.96
N GLN A 179 -18.67 0.63 4.69
CA GLN A 179 -17.95 1.47 5.65
C GLN A 179 -16.83 2.31 5.01
N GLY A 180 -16.68 2.27 3.69
CA GLY A 180 -15.70 3.07 2.95
C GLY A 180 -14.30 2.49 2.91
N HIS A 181 -14.08 1.25 3.34
CA HIS A 181 -12.77 0.59 3.22
C HIS A 181 -12.54 0.02 1.84
N ALA A 182 -11.31 0.09 1.33
CA ALA A 182 -10.96 -0.58 0.08
C ALA A 182 -11.10 -2.12 0.18
N ARG A 183 -11.79 -2.70 -0.79
CA ARG A 183 -11.89 -4.15 -1.05
C ARG A 183 -10.89 -4.49 -2.12
N LEU A 184 -10.01 -5.45 -1.84
CA LEU A 184 -9.03 -6.00 -2.78
C LEU A 184 -9.68 -7.00 -3.78
N LEU A 185 -10.93 -6.76 -4.18
CA LEU A 185 -11.78 -7.75 -4.83
C LEU A 185 -11.51 -7.91 -6.34
N ASN A 186 -10.96 -6.90 -7.02
CA ASN A 186 -10.82 -6.90 -8.49
C ASN A 186 -9.38 -6.74 -9.03
N MET A 187 -8.34 -7.04 -8.24
CA MET A 187 -6.94 -6.83 -8.65
C MET A 187 -6.30 -8.07 -9.30
N MET A 188 -7.08 -8.82 -10.07
CA MET A 188 -6.67 -9.93 -10.95
C MET A 188 -7.08 -9.61 -12.37
#